data_AF-A0A4Q7BFP6-F1
#
_entry.id   AF-A0A4Q7BFP6-F1
#
_cell.length_a   1.000
_cell.length_b   1.000
_cell.length_c   1.000
_cell.angle_alpha   90.00
_cell.angle_beta   90.00
_cell.angle_gamma   90.00
#
_symmetry.space_group_name_H-M   'P 1'
#
loop_
_entity.id
_entity.type
_entity.pdbx_description
1 polymer ?
#
loop_
_entity_poly.entity_id
_entity_poly.type
_entity_poly.pdbx_seq_one_letter_code
_entity_poly.pdbx_strand_id
1 'polypeptide(L)'
;MYAILGFIVSSVLVIIARVSYLFFFDKSCEIQLCLLQLSETQKVMYVGVILIGSYNAHLISKGKKNSILIFEFIGTFIFAFALNFLNLG
;
A
#
# COMPACT_ATOMS: atom_id res chain seq x y z
N MET A 1 -12.82 -14.28 5.74
CA MET A 1 -12.83 -13.98 4.29
C MET A 1 -12.46 -12.53 4.00
N TYR A 2 -13.19 -11.53 4.51
CA TYR A 2 -12.86 -10.10 4.25
C TYR A 2 -11.51 -9.62 4.78
N ALA A 3 -11.00 -10.18 5.88
CA ALA A 3 -9.64 -9.89 6.36
C ALA A 3 -8.57 -10.33 5.33
N ILE A 4 -8.75 -11.52 4.75
CA ILE A 4 -7.87 -12.07 3.71
C ILE A 4 -7.96 -11.22 2.44
N LEU A 5 -9.18 -10.82 2.06
CA LEU A 5 -9.38 -9.88 0.94
C LEU A 5 -8.65 -8.57 1.18
N GLY A 6 -8.81 -7.97 2.37
CA GLY A 6 -8.12 -6.74 2.74
C GLY A 6 -6.60 -6.89 2.69
N PHE A 7 -6.07 -8.02 3.17
CA PHE A 7 -4.64 -8.33 3.09
C PHE A 7 -4.13 -8.38 1.65
N ILE A 8 -4.83 -9.15 0.79
CA ILE A 8 -4.46 -9.30 -0.63
C ILE A 8 -4.53 -7.95 -1.34
N VAL A 9 -5.65 -7.23 -1.21
CA VAL A 9 -5.86 -5.95 -1.89
C VAL A 9 -4.84 -4.91 -1.41
N SER A 10 -4.64 -4.77 -0.10
CA SER A 10 -3.68 -3.80 0.44
C SER A 10 -2.25 -4.10 0.00
N SER A 11 -1.85 -5.39 -0.03
CA SER A 11 -0.54 -5.80 -0.52
C SER A 11 -0.34 -5.45 -1.99
N VAL A 12 -1.34 -5.71 -2.82
CA VAL A 12 -1.32 -5.34 -4.25
C VAL A 12 -1.21 -3.82 -4.41
N LEU A 13 -1.97 -3.04 -3.65
CA LEU A 13 -1.94 -1.59 -3.72
C LEU A 13 -0.59 -1.01 -3.30
N VAL A 14 0.07 -1.56 -2.29
CA VAL A 14 1.43 -1.16 -1.91
C VAL A 14 2.42 -1.42 -3.05
N ILE A 15 2.32 -2.58 -3.72
CA ILE A 15 3.18 -2.90 -4.87
C ILE A 15 2.91 -1.93 -6.03
N ILE A 16 1.63 -1.71 -6.38
CA ILE A 16 1.24 -0.78 -7.45
C ILE A 16 1.74 0.63 -7.12
N ALA A 17 1.62 1.07 -5.87
CA ALA A 17 2.11 2.37 -5.43
C ALA A 17 3.62 2.50 -5.62
N ARG A 18 4.39 1.47 -5.22
CA ARG A 18 5.85 1.43 -5.41
C ARG A 18 6.23 1.47 -6.89
N VAL A 19 5.61 0.63 -7.71
CA VAL A 19 5.87 0.58 -9.16
C VAL A 19 5.51 1.91 -9.82
N SER A 20 4.37 2.49 -9.46
CA SER A 20 3.93 3.79 -9.98
C SER A 20 4.93 4.88 -9.62
N TYR A 21 5.40 4.92 -8.37
CA TYR A 21 6.43 5.87 -7.95
C TYR A 21 7.71 5.71 -8.78
N LEU A 22 8.25 4.49 -8.88
CA LEU A 22 9.48 4.24 -9.64
C LEU A 22 9.32 4.63 -11.12
N PHE A 23 8.19 4.29 -11.75
CA PHE A 23 7.94 4.60 -13.15
C PHE A 23 7.86 6.11 -13.44
N PHE A 24 7.18 6.87 -12.57
CA PHE A 24 6.94 8.30 -12.81
C PHE A 24 8.00 9.23 -12.23
N PHE A 25 8.60 8.88 -11.08
CA PHE A 25 9.39 9.82 -10.27
C PHE A 25 10.85 9.41 -10.07
N ASP A 26 11.16 8.10 -10.03
CA ASP A 26 12.52 7.62 -9.77
C ASP A 26 13.10 6.86 -10.97
N LYS A 27 13.65 7.64 -11.91
CA LYS A 27 14.29 7.13 -13.13
C LYS A 27 15.77 6.79 -12.94
N SER A 28 16.27 6.84 -11.71
CA SER A 28 17.70 6.65 -11.41
C SER A 28 18.17 5.21 -11.58
N CYS A 29 17.25 4.27 -11.72
CA CYS A 29 17.52 2.84 -11.79
C CYS A 29 16.44 2.08 -12.57
N GLU A 30 16.79 0.88 -13.04
CA GLU A 30 15.79 -0.04 -13.59
C GLU A 30 14.82 -0.50 -12.50
N ILE A 31 13.53 -0.52 -12.83
CA ILE A 31 12.44 -0.84 -11.89
C ILE A 31 12.68 -2.19 -11.19
N GLN A 32 13.21 -3.18 -11.90
CA GLN A 32 13.49 -4.51 -11.34
C GLN A 32 14.52 -4.47 -10.19
N LEU A 33 15.51 -3.59 -10.29
CA LEU A 33 16.56 -3.43 -9.27
C LEU A 33 16.04 -2.62 -8.07
N CYS A 34 15.22 -1.60 -8.31
CA CYS A 34 14.75 -0.68 -7.26
C CYS A 34 13.44 -1.07 -6.59
N LEU A 35 12.72 -2.06 -7.11
CA LEU A 35 11.45 -2.52 -6.54
C LEU A 35 11.61 -2.94 -5.07
N LEU A 36 12.71 -3.63 -4.76
CA LEU A 36 13.00 -4.17 -3.43
C LEU A 36 13.94 -3.28 -2.60
N GLN A 37 14.49 -2.22 -3.20
CA GLN A 37 15.33 -1.24 -2.49
C GLN A 37 14.44 -0.29 -1.68
N LEU A 38 14.13 -0.73 -0.47
CA LEU A 38 13.32 0.01 0.50
C LEU A 38 14.15 0.26 1.75
N SER A 39 14.04 1.44 2.35
CA SER A 39 14.57 1.67 3.69
C SER A 39 13.84 0.80 4.70
N GLU A 40 14.49 0.47 5.82
CA GLU A 40 13.84 -0.31 6.90
C GLU A 40 12.54 0.34 7.38
N THR A 41 12.53 1.68 7.48
CA THR A 41 11.32 2.44 7.82
C THR A 41 10.21 2.23 6.79
N GLN A 42 10.51 2.27 5.49
CA GLN A 42 9.51 2.02 4.45
C GLN A 42 8.96 0.59 4.52
N LYS A 43 9.81 -0.41 4.75
CA LYS A 43 9.37 -1.81 4.91
C LYS A 43 8.39 -1.95 6.07
N VAL A 44 8.74 -1.40 7.24
CA VAL A 44 7.88 -1.44 8.44
C VAL A 44 6.56 -0.72 8.18
N MET A 45 6.60 0.47 7.57
CA MET A 45 5.39 1.25 7.28
C MET A 45 4.49 0.54 6.27
N TYR A 46 5.04 -0.09 5.23
CA TYR A 46 4.26 -0.91 4.29
C TYR A 46 3.59 -2.11 4.94
N VAL A 47 4.31 -2.83 5.80
CA VAL A 47 3.70 -3.93 6.57
C VAL A 47 2.57 -3.39 7.45
N GLY A 48 2.78 -2.26 8.13
CA GLY A 48 1.76 -1.59 8.92
C GLY A 48 0.51 -1.25 8.12
N VAL A 49 0.67 -0.64 6.94
CA VAL A 49 -0.43 -0.30 6.02
C VAL A 49 -1.21 -1.54 5.60
N ILE A 50 -0.52 -2.64 5.26
CA ILE A 50 -1.19 -3.90 4.87
C ILE A 50 -2.01 -4.45 6.03
N LEU A 51 -1.47 -4.45 7.25
CA LEU A 51 -2.17 -4.96 8.43
C LEU A 51 -3.38 -4.08 8.78
N ILE A 52 -3.25 -2.76 8.71
CA ILE A 52 -4.34 -1.81 8.94
C ILE A 52 -5.45 -2.00 7.91
N GLY A 53 -5.11 -2.04 6.61
CA GLY A 53 -6.09 -2.26 5.54
C GLY A 53 -6.81 -3.61 5.67
N SER A 54 -6.09 -4.66 6.10
CA SER A 54 -6.68 -5.98 6.41
C SER A 54 -7.69 -5.91 7.55
N TYR A 55 -7.34 -5.21 8.63
CA TYR A 55 -8.19 -5.05 9.80
C TYR A 55 -9.42 -4.18 9.49
N ASN A 56 -9.23 -3.07 8.77
CA ASN A 56 -10.30 -2.19 8.34
C ASN A 56 -11.29 -2.90 7.42
N ALA A 57 -10.79 -3.70 6.47
CA ALA A 57 -11.66 -4.52 5.62
C ALA A 57 -12.50 -5.50 6.43
N HIS A 58 -11.92 -6.11 7.47
CA HIS A 58 -12.66 -6.97 8.39
C HIS A 58 -13.76 -6.21 9.15
N LEU A 59 -13.44 -5.05 9.74
CA LEU A 59 -14.40 -4.25 10.50
C LEU A 59 -15.55 -3.70 9.63
N ILE A 60 -15.22 -3.13 8.46
CA ILE A 60 -16.20 -2.54 7.55
C ILE A 60 -17.19 -3.61 7.04
N SER A 61 -16.69 -4.83 6.77
CA SER A 61 -17.56 -5.94 6.35
C SER A 61 -18.57 -6.35 7.42
N LYS A 62 -18.23 -6.24 8.72
CA LYS A 62 -19.18 -6.48 9.82
C LYS A 62 -20.29 -5.43 9.86
N GLY A 63 -19.95 -4.19 9.51
CA GLY A 63 -20.92 -3.09 9.43
C GLY A 63 -21.81 -3.12 8.17
N LYS A 64 -21.63 -4.09 7.25
CA LYS A 64 -22.29 -4.15 5.92
C LYS A 64 -22.10 -2.87 5.08
N LYS A 65 -21.06 -2.08 5.35
CA LYS A 65 -20.77 -0.80 4.65
C LYS A 65 -19.75 -1.01 3.54
N ASN A 66 -20.00 -1.95 2.63
CA ASN A 66 -19.03 -2.36 1.62
C ASN A 66 -18.59 -1.23 0.67
N SER A 67 -19.42 -0.21 0.45
CA SER A 67 -19.04 0.98 -0.33
C SER A 67 -17.87 1.76 0.30
N ILE A 68 -17.69 1.69 1.62
CA ILE A 68 -16.59 2.36 2.35
C ILE A 68 -15.25 1.64 2.10
N LEU A 69 -15.27 0.35 1.77
CA LEU A 69 -14.05 -0.40 1.44
C LEU A 69 -13.30 0.22 0.25
N ILE A 70 -14.04 0.77 -0.72
CA ILE A 70 -13.44 1.41 -1.89
C ILE A 70 -12.62 2.64 -1.48
N PHE A 71 -13.20 3.50 -0.62
CA PHE A 71 -12.49 4.68 -0.12
C PHE A 71 -11.29 4.31 0.73
N GLU A 72 -11.39 3.24 1.51
CA GLU A 72 -10.24 2.75 2.26
C GLU A 72 -9.13 2.23 1.33
N PHE A 73 -9.46 1.44 0.31
CA PHE A 73 -8.44 1.00 -0.65
C PHE A 73 -7.80 2.18 -1.40
N ILE A 74 -8.56 3.22 -1.74
CA ILE A 74 -7.99 4.46 -2.30
C ILE A 74 -7.04 5.13 -1.30
N GLY A 75 -7.44 5.26 -0.03
CA GLY A 75 -6.61 5.83 1.04
C GLY A 75 -5.31 5.04 1.25
N THR A 76 -5.41 3.71 1.27
CA THR A 76 -4.28 2.78 1.37
C THR A 76 -3.28 3.01 0.24
N PHE A 77 -3.76 3.13 -1.01
CA PHE A 77 -2.91 3.42 -2.16
C PHE A 77 -2.22 4.78 -2.04
N ILE A 78 -2.97 5.85 -1.75
CA ILE A 78 -2.42 7.21 -1.63
C ILE A 78 -1.34 7.27 -0.56
N PHE A 79 -1.60 6.65 0.59
CA PHE A 79 -0.64 6.62 1.70
C PHE A 79 0.61 5.82 1.33
N ALA A 80 0.44 4.62 0.76
CA ALA A 80 1.58 3.81 0.30
C ALA A 80 2.40 4.53 -0.79
N PHE A 81 1.75 5.28 -1.68
CA PHE A 81 2.41 6.07 -2.70
C PHE A 81 3.23 7.19 -2.06
N ALA A 82 2.65 7.94 -1.13
CA ALA A 82 3.33 9.02 -0.40
C ALA A 82 4.57 8.54 0.38
N LEU A 83 4.52 7.34 0.98
CA LEU A 83 5.67 6.75 1.69
C LEU A 83 6.93 6.60 0.81
N ASN A 84 6.79 6.52 -0.51
CA ASN A 84 7.94 6.46 -1.42
C ASN A 84 8.74 7.77 -1.45
N PHE A 85 8.11 8.91 -1.14
CA PHE A 85 8.76 10.22 -1.12
C PHE A 85 9.48 10.51 0.21
N LEU A 86 9.26 9.70 1.25
CA LEU A 86 9.95 9.87 2.54
C LEU A 86 11.46 9.61 2.48
N ASN A 87 11.97 9.05 1.37
CA ASN A 87 13.39 8.79 1.15
C ASN A 87 14.09 9.90 0.35
N LEU A 88 13.43 11.05 0.13
CA LEU A 88 13.98 12.25 -0.54
C LEU A 88 14.58 13.27 0.44
N GLY A 89 15.07 12.81 1.60
CA GLY A 89 15.77 13.62 2.60
C GLY A 89 17.21 13.16 2.78
#